data_AF-A0A1V1T9A7-F1
#
_entry.id   AF-A0A1V1T9A7-F1
#
_cell.length_a   1.000
_cell.length_b   1.000
_cell.length_c   1.000
_cell.angle_alpha   90.00
_cell.angle_beta   90.00
_cell.angle_gamma   90.00
#
_symmetry.space_group_name_H-M   'P 1'
#
loop_
_entity.id
_entity.type
_entity.pdbx_description
1 polymer ?
#
loop_
_entity_poly.entity_id
_entity_poly.type
_entity_poly.pdbx_seq_one_letter_code
_entity_poly.pdbx_strand_id
1 'polypeptide(L)'
;MIRRLERTVTWEKSWAASFTHQLKDVIGYDNETNGAWPELEAACNQLIDKVIPRLLGVLQSDGRDIKPSLIHGDLWERNVGIDMETGEPVLFDAGSTYAHNEMEFGTWRCSWAFYFNSPIYTRMYQQHIEPSEPAEEWDDRNRLYSIHPYLTDSAGHPGSGSRQLAYNDILYLCEKYAPLDSLEKYDPKKDISLTGTYIPFVVKQLE
;
A
#
# COMPACT_ATOMS: atom_id res chain seq x y z
N MET A 1 8.72 -21.62 -10.32
CA MET A 1 7.34 -21.95 -9.87
C MET A 1 6.82 -20.66 -9.27
N ILE A 2 5.85 -20.00 -9.91
CA ILE A 2 5.25 -18.76 -9.38
C ILE A 2 4.57 -19.18 -8.07
N ARG A 3 5.08 -18.74 -6.91
CA ARG A 3 4.42 -18.99 -5.64
C ARG A 3 3.07 -18.28 -5.69
N ARG A 4 2.00 -18.99 -5.34
CA ARG A 4 0.65 -18.44 -5.31
C ARG A 4 0.54 -17.54 -4.07
N LEU A 5 0.61 -16.22 -4.28
CA LEU A 5 0.39 -15.23 -3.23
C LEU A 5 -1.13 -14.99 -3.11
N GLU A 6 -1.79 -15.78 -2.27
CA GLU A 6 -3.24 -15.66 -2.03
C GLU A 6 -3.52 -14.57 -0.98
N ARG A 7 -4.56 -13.77 -1.18
CA ARG A 7 -5.01 -12.78 -0.18
C ARG A 7 -6.10 -13.38 0.70
N THR A 8 -5.95 -13.34 2.02
CA THR A 8 -7.04 -13.65 2.95
C THR A 8 -8.07 -12.53 2.93
N VAL A 9 -9.18 -12.78 2.24
CA VAL A 9 -10.31 -11.85 2.07
C VAL A 9 -11.55 -12.31 2.85
N THR A 10 -11.35 -12.75 4.10
CA THR A 10 -12.47 -13.12 4.98
C THR A 10 -13.37 -11.91 5.22
N TRP A 11 -14.68 -12.13 5.20
CA TRP A 11 -15.66 -11.09 5.54
C TRP A 11 -15.42 -10.57 6.95
N GLU A 12 -15.14 -9.27 7.04
CA GLU A 12 -14.92 -8.61 8.32
C GLU A 12 -15.70 -7.31 8.45
N LYS A 13 -16.11 -7.01 9.68
CA LYS A 13 -16.80 -5.73 9.99
C LYS A 13 -15.83 -4.58 10.22
N SER A 14 -14.66 -4.90 10.77
CA SER A 14 -13.59 -3.93 11.01
C SER A 14 -12.62 -3.92 9.85
N TRP A 15 -12.47 -2.78 9.20
CA TRP A 15 -11.47 -2.58 8.16
C TRP A 15 -10.04 -2.73 8.69
N ALA A 16 -9.76 -2.23 9.89
CA ALA A 16 -8.47 -2.41 10.53
C ALA A 16 -8.12 -3.90 10.70
N ALA A 17 -9.09 -4.74 11.11
CA ALA A 17 -8.91 -6.19 11.21
C ALA A 17 -8.73 -6.83 9.83
N SER A 18 -9.56 -6.46 8.85
CA SER A 18 -9.47 -6.97 7.47
C SER A 18 -8.11 -6.68 6.83
N PHE A 19 -7.61 -5.45 6.96
CA PHE A 19 -6.28 -5.09 6.45
C PHE A 19 -5.16 -5.80 7.21
N THR A 20 -5.33 -6.02 8.52
CA THR A 20 -4.36 -6.78 9.34
C THR A 20 -4.20 -8.22 8.83
N HIS A 21 -5.29 -8.89 8.46
CA HIS A 21 -5.22 -10.25 7.89
C HIS A 21 -4.42 -10.25 6.57
N GLN A 22 -4.75 -9.34 5.66
CA GLN A 22 -4.03 -9.20 4.38
C GLN A 22 -2.55 -8.89 4.56
N LEU A 23 -2.22 -8.00 5.51
CA LEU A 23 -0.83 -7.63 5.78
C LEU A 23 -0.04 -8.80 6.41
N LYS A 24 -0.65 -9.59 7.30
CA LYS A 24 -0.02 -10.77 7.88
C LYS A 24 0.33 -11.83 6.84
N ASP A 25 -0.56 -12.06 5.86
CA ASP A 25 -0.27 -13.00 4.77
C ASP A 25 0.96 -12.59 3.99
N VAL A 26 1.03 -11.33 3.57
CA VAL A 26 2.15 -10.86 2.74
C VAL A 26 3.46 -10.77 3.52
N ILE A 27 3.43 -10.47 4.82
CA ILE A 27 4.60 -10.62 5.70
C ILE A 27 5.06 -12.08 5.73
N GLY A 28 4.12 -13.02 5.83
CA GLY A 28 4.40 -14.46 5.78
C GLY A 28 5.10 -14.85 4.47
N TYR A 29 4.53 -14.47 3.33
CA TYR A 29 5.12 -14.76 2.02
C TYR A 29 6.50 -14.13 1.82
N ASP A 30 6.69 -12.88 2.26
CA ASP A 30 7.98 -12.23 2.22
C ASP A 30 9.03 -12.97 3.06
N ASN A 31 8.68 -13.36 4.28
CA ASN A 31 9.57 -14.12 5.16
C ASN A 31 9.91 -15.51 4.61
N GLU A 32 8.95 -16.21 4.00
CA GLU A 32 9.20 -17.51 3.38
C GLU A 32 10.15 -17.45 2.17
N THR A 33 10.17 -16.32 1.47
CA THR A 33 10.98 -16.11 0.27
C THR A 33 12.34 -15.52 0.60
N ASN A 34 12.39 -14.50 1.45
CA ASN A 34 13.57 -13.68 1.72
C ASN A 34 14.23 -13.98 3.07
N GLY A 35 13.66 -14.88 3.87
CA GLY A 35 14.14 -15.21 5.20
C GLY A 35 13.76 -14.18 6.26
N ALA A 36 13.94 -14.56 7.53
CA ALA A 36 13.62 -13.72 8.67
C ALA A 36 14.51 -12.46 8.72
N TRP A 37 13.91 -11.34 9.10
CA TRP A 37 14.59 -10.08 9.37
C TRP A 37 14.06 -9.53 10.72
N PRO A 38 14.79 -9.73 11.83
CA PRO A 38 14.29 -9.43 13.17
C PRO A 38 13.85 -7.98 13.38
N GLU A 39 14.56 -7.01 12.80
CA GLU A 39 14.23 -5.59 12.92
C GLU A 39 12.92 -5.26 12.19
N LEU A 40 12.73 -5.81 10.97
CA LEU A 40 11.46 -5.69 10.25
C LEU A 40 10.33 -6.40 10.99
N GLU A 41 10.57 -7.58 11.55
CA GLU A 41 9.58 -8.31 12.34
C GLU A 41 9.10 -7.49 13.55
N ALA A 42 10.03 -6.91 14.31
CA ALA A 42 9.71 -6.05 15.44
C ALA A 42 8.89 -4.82 15.01
N ALA A 43 9.26 -4.19 13.89
CA ALA A 43 8.55 -3.04 13.35
C ALA A 43 7.15 -3.40 12.84
N CYS A 44 6.99 -4.54 12.14
CA CYS A 44 5.71 -5.08 11.71
C CYS A 44 4.79 -5.39 12.89
N ASN A 45 5.31 -5.96 13.97
CA ASN A 45 4.53 -6.23 15.19
C ASN A 45 4.01 -4.91 15.80
N GLN A 46 4.86 -3.89 15.92
CA GLN A 46 4.43 -2.58 16.41
C GLN A 46 3.38 -1.93 15.49
N LEU A 47 3.55 -2.05 14.18
CA LEU A 47 2.58 -1.56 13.20
C LEU A 47 1.22 -2.23 13.37
N ILE A 48 1.20 -3.56 13.43
CA ILE A 48 -0.01 -4.37 13.55
C ILE A 48 -0.72 -4.14 14.88
N ASP A 49 0.03 -4.12 15.99
CA ASP A 49 -0.56 -4.09 17.32
C ASP A 49 -0.98 -2.69 17.77
N LYS A 50 -0.37 -1.64 17.21
CA LYS A 50 -0.56 -0.25 17.68
C LYS A 50 -0.97 0.71 16.58
N VAL A 51 -0.26 0.73 15.45
CA VAL A 51 -0.50 1.72 14.39
C VAL A 51 -1.80 1.42 13.65
N ILE A 52 -2.00 0.20 13.15
CA ILE A 52 -3.20 -0.16 12.39
C ILE A 52 -4.50 0.08 13.20
N PRO A 53 -4.61 -0.37 14.47
CA PRO A 53 -5.79 -0.08 15.29
C PRO A 53 -6.05 1.41 15.48
N ARG A 54 -5.01 2.24 15.54
CA ARG A 54 -5.16 3.70 15.65
C ARG A 54 -5.50 4.35 14.30
N LEU A 55 -4.72 4.09 13.27
CA LEU A 55 -4.78 4.81 12.00
C LEU A 55 -5.96 4.36 11.12
N LEU A 56 -6.31 3.07 11.17
CA LEU A 56 -7.46 2.53 10.45
C LEU A 56 -8.70 2.38 11.33
N GLY A 57 -8.53 2.20 12.64
CA GLY A 57 -9.68 2.08 13.55
C GLY A 57 -10.49 3.37 13.67
N VAL A 58 -9.86 4.54 13.52
CA VAL A 58 -10.57 5.83 13.53
C VAL A 58 -11.56 5.98 12.38
N LEU A 59 -11.36 5.26 11.28
CA LEU A 59 -12.29 5.31 10.14
C LEU A 59 -13.69 4.77 10.49
N GLN A 60 -13.80 3.97 11.55
CA GLN A 60 -15.04 3.34 12.00
C GLN A 60 -15.30 3.59 13.50
N SER A 61 -14.71 4.64 14.06
CA SER A 61 -14.94 5.08 15.46
C SER A 61 -15.73 6.38 15.50
N ASP A 62 -16.27 6.71 16.68
CA ASP A 62 -16.94 7.99 16.94
C ASP A 62 -18.13 8.26 16.01
N GLY A 63 -18.86 7.20 15.63
CA GLY A 63 -20.00 7.28 14.73
C GLY A 63 -19.65 7.35 13.24
N ARG A 64 -18.35 7.29 12.89
CA ARG A 64 -17.89 7.15 11.50
C ARG A 64 -18.11 5.73 11.02
N ASP A 65 -18.31 5.61 9.72
CA ASP A 65 -18.31 4.34 9.00
C ASP A 65 -17.68 4.55 7.63
N ILE A 66 -17.13 3.47 7.07
CA ILE A 66 -16.63 3.46 5.71
C ILE A 66 -17.59 2.72 4.81
N LYS A 67 -17.71 3.17 3.56
CA LYS A 67 -18.40 2.40 2.54
C LYS A 67 -17.42 1.38 1.93
N PRO A 68 -17.65 0.06 2.08
CA PRO A 68 -16.86 -0.94 1.36
C PRO A 68 -16.94 -0.67 -0.14
N SER A 69 -15.78 -0.48 -0.76
CA SER A 69 -15.65 -0.13 -2.17
C SER A 69 -14.89 -1.22 -2.88
N LEU A 70 -15.36 -1.65 -4.05
CA LEU A 70 -14.62 -2.57 -4.89
C LEU A 70 -13.40 -1.84 -5.45
N ILE A 71 -12.21 -2.27 -5.04
CA ILE A 71 -10.94 -1.76 -5.57
C ILE A 71 -10.39 -2.72 -6.64
N HIS A 72 -9.59 -2.21 -7.57
CA HIS A 72 -8.79 -2.99 -8.49
C HIS A 72 -7.70 -3.76 -7.72
N GLY A 73 -7.03 -3.09 -6.77
CA GLY A 73 -6.12 -3.73 -5.82
C GLY A 73 -4.73 -4.07 -6.36
N ASP A 74 -4.46 -3.63 -7.59
CA ASP A 74 -3.13 -3.58 -8.25
C ASP A 74 -3.15 -2.55 -9.39
N LEU A 75 -3.73 -1.36 -9.14
CA LEU A 75 -3.89 -0.34 -10.19
C LEU A 75 -2.61 0.50 -10.32
N TRP A 76 -1.94 0.41 -11.46
CA TRP A 76 -0.79 1.25 -11.82
C TRP A 76 -0.59 1.27 -13.34
N GLU A 77 0.31 2.10 -13.86
CA GLU A 77 0.41 2.36 -15.31
C GLU A 77 0.66 1.16 -16.22
N ARG A 78 1.14 0.01 -15.70
CA ARG A 78 1.26 -1.22 -16.50
C ARG A 78 -0.01 -2.06 -16.57
N ASN A 79 -0.95 -1.80 -15.69
CA ASN A 79 -2.24 -2.48 -15.59
C ASN A 79 -3.37 -1.63 -16.19
N VAL A 80 -3.02 -0.61 -16.98
CA VAL A 80 -3.96 0.26 -17.69
C VAL A 80 -3.58 0.34 -19.16
N GLY A 81 -4.56 0.16 -20.03
CA GLY A 81 -4.47 0.43 -21.47
C GLY A 81 -5.56 1.39 -21.90
N ILE A 82 -5.47 1.85 -23.15
CA ILE A 82 -6.53 2.61 -23.82
C ILE A 82 -7.04 1.76 -24.97
N ASP A 83 -8.34 1.53 -25.01
CA ASP A 83 -8.99 0.91 -26.15
C ASP A 83 -8.89 1.86 -27.35
N MET A 84 -8.26 1.39 -28.44
CA MET A 84 -7.94 2.25 -29.59
C MET A 84 -9.18 2.61 -30.43
N GLU A 85 -10.28 1.86 -30.32
CA GLU A 85 -11.50 2.12 -31.07
C GLU A 85 -12.39 3.15 -30.35
N THR A 86 -12.45 3.06 -29.02
CA THR A 86 -13.34 3.87 -28.18
C THR A 86 -12.65 5.03 -27.50
N GLY A 87 -11.33 4.95 -27.28
CA GLY A 87 -10.56 5.90 -26.48
C GLY A 87 -10.75 5.74 -24.97
N GLU A 88 -11.49 4.71 -24.52
CA GLU A 88 -11.80 4.48 -23.11
C GLU A 88 -10.67 3.70 -22.39
N PRO A 89 -10.45 3.93 -21.09
CA PRO A 89 -9.48 3.16 -20.32
C PRO A 89 -9.93 1.71 -20.09
N VAL A 90 -8.98 0.79 -20.20
CA VAL A 90 -9.15 -0.64 -19.90
C VAL A 90 -8.18 -1.03 -18.78
N LEU A 91 -8.68 -1.75 -17.78
CA LEU A 91 -7.89 -2.18 -16.61
C LEU A 91 -7.60 -3.70 -16.69
N PHE A 92 -6.39 -4.11 -16.31
CA PHE A 92 -5.89 -5.49 -16.40
C PHE A 92 -5.32 -5.99 -15.07
N ASP A 93 -5.19 -7.32 -14.91
CA ASP A 93 -4.51 -7.96 -13.77
C ASP A 93 -5.05 -7.55 -12.39
N ALA A 94 -6.37 -7.45 -12.29
CA ALA A 94 -7.06 -7.07 -11.06
C ALA A 94 -6.83 -8.08 -9.91
N GLY A 95 -6.41 -7.56 -8.75
CA GLY A 95 -6.38 -8.25 -7.46
C GLY A 95 -7.54 -7.82 -6.57
N SER A 96 -8.76 -7.78 -7.13
CA SER A 96 -9.89 -7.06 -6.52
C SER A 96 -10.32 -7.57 -5.15
N THR A 97 -10.70 -6.64 -4.29
CA THR A 97 -11.34 -6.90 -3.00
C THR A 97 -12.29 -5.76 -2.65
N TYR A 98 -13.25 -6.01 -1.75
CA TYR A 98 -13.98 -4.93 -1.10
C TYR A 98 -13.13 -4.35 0.03
N ALA A 99 -12.83 -3.05 -0.05
CA ALA A 99 -11.89 -2.38 0.83
C ALA A 99 -12.35 -0.97 1.22
N HIS A 100 -11.60 -0.34 2.13
CA HIS A 100 -11.56 1.12 2.17
C HIS A 100 -11.01 1.63 0.83
N ASN A 101 -11.73 2.55 0.19
CA ASN A 101 -11.41 3.08 -1.14
C ASN A 101 -9.98 3.63 -1.24
N GLU A 102 -9.45 4.21 -0.16
CA GLU A 102 -8.11 4.78 -0.15
C GLU A 102 -6.99 3.74 -0.32
N MET A 103 -7.27 2.45 -0.10
CA MET A 103 -6.28 1.39 -0.29
C MET A 103 -5.80 1.28 -1.74
N GLU A 104 -6.61 1.67 -2.73
CA GLU A 104 -6.21 1.67 -4.16
C GLU A 104 -4.93 2.47 -4.41
N PHE A 105 -4.74 3.57 -3.67
CA PHE A 105 -3.61 4.47 -3.85
C PHE A 105 -2.32 3.95 -3.22
N GLY A 106 -2.36 2.85 -2.46
CA GLY A 106 -1.16 2.25 -1.86
C GLY A 106 -0.09 1.91 -2.90
N THR A 107 -0.48 1.29 -4.01
CA THR A 107 0.46 0.95 -5.11
C THR A 107 1.05 2.20 -5.76
N TRP A 108 0.35 3.33 -5.76
CA TRP A 108 0.83 4.56 -6.39
C TRP A 108 1.98 5.22 -5.63
N ARG A 109 2.21 4.81 -4.38
CA ARG A 109 3.40 5.22 -3.61
C ARG A 109 4.62 4.37 -3.93
N CYS A 110 4.46 3.24 -4.61
CA CYS A 110 5.57 2.33 -4.88
C CYS A 110 6.52 2.89 -5.94
N SER A 111 7.79 2.51 -5.86
CA SER A 111 8.85 3.04 -6.74
C SER A 111 8.62 2.77 -8.22
N TRP A 112 7.84 1.75 -8.57
CA TRP A 112 7.49 1.39 -9.95
C TRP A 112 6.25 2.11 -10.50
N ALA A 113 5.47 2.80 -9.67
CA ALA A 113 4.32 3.60 -10.09
C ALA A 113 4.74 5.04 -10.42
N PHE A 114 5.58 5.18 -11.45
CA PHE A 114 6.22 6.44 -11.85
C PHE A 114 5.22 7.51 -12.30
N TYR A 115 4.22 7.15 -13.11
CA TYR A 115 3.23 8.13 -13.58
C TYR A 115 2.13 8.34 -12.55
N PHE A 116 1.66 7.27 -11.93
CA PHE A 116 0.49 7.30 -11.05
C PHE A 116 0.79 7.93 -9.68
N ASN A 117 2.07 8.02 -9.28
CA ASN A 117 2.45 8.82 -8.09
C ASN A 117 2.17 10.32 -8.23
N SER A 118 1.88 10.81 -9.45
CA SER A 118 1.61 12.23 -9.67
C SER A 118 0.38 12.68 -8.89
N PRO A 119 0.47 13.76 -8.08
CA PRO A 119 -0.63 14.22 -7.26
C PRO A 119 -1.81 14.76 -8.08
N ILE A 120 -1.69 14.87 -9.40
CA ILE A 120 -2.83 15.23 -10.25
C ILE A 120 -3.92 14.15 -10.21
N TYR A 121 -3.55 12.87 -10.22
CA TYR A 121 -4.51 11.77 -10.27
C TYR A 121 -5.31 11.66 -8.97
N THR A 122 -4.63 11.73 -7.82
CA THR A 122 -5.29 11.73 -6.51
C THR A 122 -6.18 12.96 -6.32
N ARG A 123 -5.75 14.15 -6.78
CA ARG A 123 -6.59 15.36 -6.75
C ARG A 123 -7.85 15.22 -7.61
N MET A 124 -7.76 14.62 -8.80
CA MET A 124 -8.94 14.38 -9.64
C MET A 124 -9.93 13.43 -8.97
N TYR A 125 -9.44 12.38 -8.29
CA TYR A 125 -10.31 11.51 -7.50
C TYR A 125 -10.98 12.27 -6.34
N GLN A 126 -10.22 13.10 -5.63
CA GLN A 126 -10.71 13.87 -4.49
C GLN A 126 -11.74 14.95 -4.85
N GLN A 127 -11.88 15.32 -6.13
CA GLN A 127 -12.99 16.15 -6.60
C GLN A 127 -14.35 15.43 -6.55
N HIS A 128 -14.34 14.10 -6.48
CA HIS A 128 -15.55 13.27 -6.46
C HIS A 128 -15.78 12.58 -5.12
N ILE A 129 -14.71 12.21 -4.42
CA ILE A 129 -14.76 11.50 -3.15
C ILE A 129 -13.79 12.17 -2.18
N GLU A 130 -14.33 12.82 -1.16
CA GLU A 130 -13.53 13.47 -0.12
C GLU A 130 -12.68 12.46 0.65
N PRO A 131 -11.48 12.86 1.14
CA PRO A 131 -10.70 12.05 2.07
C PRO A 131 -11.52 11.60 3.28
N SER A 132 -11.36 10.35 3.72
CA SER A 132 -12.02 9.88 4.93
C SER A 132 -11.47 10.61 6.16
N GLU A 133 -12.34 10.93 7.12
CA GLU A 133 -11.94 11.64 8.34
C GLU A 133 -11.16 10.72 9.32
N PRO A 134 -10.02 11.17 9.88
CA PRO A 134 -9.46 12.52 9.78
C PRO A 134 -8.74 12.74 8.43
N ALA A 135 -9.11 13.80 7.72
CA ALA A 135 -8.61 14.06 6.36
C ALA A 135 -7.09 14.30 6.32
N GLU A 136 -6.52 14.85 7.40
CA GLU A 136 -5.08 15.07 7.55
C GLU A 136 -4.26 13.78 7.62
N GLU A 137 -4.90 12.64 7.91
CA GLU A 137 -4.26 11.32 7.97
C GLU A 137 -4.29 10.58 6.62
N TRP A 138 -4.82 11.20 5.54
CA TRP A 138 -4.89 10.60 4.20
C TRP A 138 -3.54 10.05 3.70
N ASP A 139 -2.48 10.87 3.72
CA ASP A 139 -1.18 10.47 3.19
C ASP A 139 -0.57 9.31 4.01
N ASP A 140 -0.79 9.32 5.32
CA ASP A 140 -0.30 8.27 6.21
C ASP A 140 -1.06 6.96 6.00
N ARG A 141 -2.37 7.02 5.76
CA ARG A 141 -3.14 5.84 5.37
C ARG A 141 -2.65 5.29 4.04
N ASN A 142 -2.39 6.14 3.05
CA ASN A 142 -1.83 5.73 1.77
C ASN A 142 -0.44 5.07 1.95
N ARG A 143 0.41 5.62 2.83
CA ARG A 143 1.72 5.06 3.22
C ARG A 143 1.57 3.71 3.93
N LEU A 144 0.57 3.55 4.79
CA LEU A 144 0.27 2.26 5.41
C LEU A 144 -0.15 1.24 4.35
N TYR A 145 -1.02 1.64 3.43
CA TYR A 145 -1.49 0.76 2.36
C TYR A 145 -0.39 0.36 1.38
N SER A 146 0.65 1.19 1.16
CA SER A 146 1.77 0.85 0.27
C SER A 146 2.68 -0.25 0.80
N ILE A 147 2.67 -0.53 2.10
CA ILE A 147 3.44 -1.64 2.68
C ILE A 147 3.00 -2.98 2.07
N HIS A 148 1.70 -3.17 1.82
CA HIS A 148 1.18 -4.39 1.23
C HIS A 148 1.77 -4.70 -0.16
N PRO A 149 1.68 -3.81 -1.18
CA PRO A 149 2.31 -4.04 -2.48
C PRO A 149 3.83 -4.09 -2.42
N TYR A 150 4.51 -3.34 -1.54
CA TYR A 150 5.97 -3.48 -1.38
C TYR A 150 6.38 -4.87 -0.90
N LEU A 151 5.72 -5.42 0.11
CA LEU A 151 6.01 -6.77 0.58
C LEU A 151 5.55 -7.83 -0.43
N THR A 152 4.50 -7.56 -1.20
CA THR A 152 4.06 -8.43 -2.30
C THR A 152 5.14 -8.50 -3.37
N ASP A 153 5.70 -7.36 -3.78
CA ASP A 153 6.81 -7.29 -4.73
C ASP A 153 8.06 -8.00 -4.18
N SER A 154 8.42 -7.75 -2.92
CA SER A 154 9.55 -8.41 -2.26
C SER A 154 9.41 -9.94 -2.25
N ALA A 155 8.19 -10.45 -1.98
CA ALA A 155 7.90 -11.89 -2.01
C ALA A 155 7.91 -12.49 -3.43
N GLY A 156 7.53 -11.70 -4.45
CA GLY A 156 7.52 -12.12 -5.86
C GLY A 156 8.86 -11.97 -6.58
N HIS A 157 9.71 -11.05 -6.13
CA HIS A 157 10.97 -10.66 -6.76
C HIS A 157 12.12 -10.63 -5.73
N PRO A 158 12.66 -11.81 -5.35
CA PRO A 158 13.74 -11.89 -4.37
C PRO A 158 14.93 -11.00 -4.74
N GLY A 159 15.39 -10.20 -3.77
CA GLY A 159 16.48 -9.22 -3.98
C GLY A 159 16.03 -7.85 -4.48
N SER A 160 14.73 -7.59 -4.63
CA SER A 160 14.23 -6.23 -4.84
C SER A 160 14.47 -5.35 -3.61
N GLY A 161 14.56 -4.03 -3.81
CA GLY A 161 14.71 -3.07 -2.70
C GLY A 161 13.40 -2.79 -1.94
N SER A 162 12.29 -3.42 -2.33
CA SER A 162 10.96 -3.12 -1.83
C SER A 162 10.80 -3.43 -0.34
N ARG A 163 11.50 -4.46 0.15
CA ARG A 163 11.51 -4.81 1.57
C ARG A 163 12.07 -3.68 2.44
N GLN A 164 13.14 -3.02 1.98
CA GLN A 164 13.75 -1.90 2.70
C GLN A 164 12.90 -0.64 2.63
N LEU A 165 12.20 -0.40 1.52
CA LEU A 165 11.25 0.70 1.38
C LEU A 165 10.06 0.53 2.33
N ALA A 166 9.45 -0.67 2.35
CA ALA A 166 8.39 -1.01 3.31
C ALA A 166 8.85 -0.80 4.74
N TYR A 167 10.04 -1.28 5.09
CA TYR A 167 10.60 -1.11 6.43
C TYR A 167 10.72 0.37 6.82
N ASN A 168 11.25 1.23 5.95
CA ASN A 168 11.37 2.66 6.24
C ASN A 168 10.00 3.35 6.42
N ASP A 169 9.00 2.97 5.62
CA ASP A 169 7.63 3.46 5.77
C ASP A 169 6.97 2.99 7.07
N ILE A 170 7.23 1.75 7.50
CA ILE A 170 6.79 1.25 8.81
C ILE A 170 7.41 2.07 9.94
N LEU A 171 8.72 2.36 9.87
CA LEU A 171 9.40 3.17 10.89
C LEU A 171 8.79 4.58 10.99
N TYR A 172 8.46 5.21 9.85
CA TYR A 172 7.78 6.51 9.83
C TYR A 172 6.46 6.45 10.61
N LEU A 173 5.62 5.47 10.30
CA LEU A 173 4.30 5.34 10.91
C LEU A 173 4.40 4.97 12.40
N CYS A 174 5.31 4.07 12.76
CA CYS A 174 5.58 3.75 14.16
C CYS A 174 6.06 4.97 14.93
N GLU A 175 7.02 5.74 14.41
CA GLU A 175 7.52 6.95 15.07
C GLU A 175 6.42 7.99 15.32
N LYS A 176 5.50 8.17 14.36
CA LYS A 176 4.41 9.14 14.44
C LYS A 176 3.26 8.71 15.35
N TYR A 177 2.84 7.44 15.27
CA TYR A 177 1.60 6.97 15.89
C TYR A 177 1.78 6.09 17.12
N ALA A 178 2.92 5.41 17.22
CA ALA A 178 3.18 4.45 18.29
C ALA A 178 4.70 4.28 18.50
N PRO A 179 5.41 5.32 18.98
CA PRO A 179 6.86 5.28 19.09
C PRO A 179 7.31 4.17 20.04
N LEU A 180 8.39 3.47 19.66
CA LEU A 180 8.99 2.42 20.44
C LEU A 180 10.52 2.55 20.37
N ASP A 181 11.17 2.75 21.51
CA ASP A 181 12.61 3.09 21.59
C ASP A 181 13.54 1.99 21.04
N SER A 182 13.07 0.75 20.98
CA SER A 182 13.85 -0.37 20.43
C SER A 182 13.85 -0.41 18.90
N LEU A 183 13.00 0.36 18.22
CA LEU A 183 12.97 0.42 16.76
C LEU A 183 14.01 1.43 16.26
N GLU A 184 14.55 1.16 15.08
CA GLU A 184 15.32 2.15 14.34
C GLU A 184 14.46 3.38 14.03
N LYS A 185 15.12 4.49 13.69
CA LYS A 185 14.43 5.74 13.32
C LYS A 185 14.18 5.78 11.83
N TYR A 186 13.07 6.41 11.46
CA TYR A 186 12.77 6.73 10.07
C TYR A 186 13.91 7.54 9.44
N ASP A 187 14.34 7.14 8.23
CA ASP A 187 15.36 7.84 7.47
C ASP A 187 14.74 8.55 6.25
N PRO A 188 14.61 9.89 6.26
CA PRO A 188 14.05 10.64 5.14
C PRO A 188 14.88 10.53 3.86
N LYS A 189 16.16 10.14 3.94
CA LYS A 189 17.00 9.90 2.75
C LYS A 189 16.64 8.61 2.03
N LYS A 190 15.85 7.73 2.67
CA LYS A 190 15.34 6.48 2.08
C LYS A 190 13.87 6.60 1.65
N ASP A 191 13.21 7.72 1.92
CA ASP A 191 11.84 7.96 1.48
C ASP A 191 11.82 8.42 0.02
N ILE A 192 11.27 7.58 -0.85
CA ILE A 192 11.24 7.87 -2.29
C ILE A 192 10.31 9.02 -2.65
N SER A 193 9.29 9.32 -1.82
CA SER A 193 8.43 10.49 -2.01
C SER A 193 9.18 11.80 -1.76
N LEU A 194 10.25 11.75 -0.95
CA LEU A 194 11.13 12.90 -0.68
C LEU A 194 12.31 12.96 -1.64
N THR A 195 12.87 11.82 -2.01
CA THR A 195 14.06 11.77 -2.90
C THR A 195 13.72 11.82 -4.38
N GLY A 196 12.48 11.50 -4.77
CA GLY A 196 12.05 11.39 -6.17
C GLY A 196 12.62 10.16 -6.88
N THR A 197 13.10 9.15 -6.14
CA THR A 197 13.75 7.95 -6.69
C THR A 197 12.71 6.93 -7.18
N TYR A 198 11.96 7.30 -8.22
CA TYR A 198 11.03 6.39 -8.92
C TYR A 198 11.71 5.77 -10.14
N ILE A 199 11.31 4.53 -10.47
CA ILE A 199 11.82 3.77 -11.61
C ILE A 199 11.01 4.19 -12.85
N PRO A 200 11.59 4.90 -13.83
CA PRO A 200 10.83 5.36 -14.99
C PRO A 200 10.28 4.19 -15.80
N PHE A 201 8.98 4.21 -16.07
CA PHE A 201 8.38 3.33 -17.05
C PHE A 201 8.52 3.94 -18.45
N VAL A 202 9.28 3.28 -19.34
CA VAL A 202 9.39 3.70 -20.74
C VAL A 202 8.29 3.03 -21.54
N VAL A 203 7.29 3.82 -21.95
CA VAL A 203 6.28 3.38 -22.91
C VAL A 203 6.96 3.26 -24.28
N LYS A 204 7.20 2.03 -24.73
CA LYS A 204 7.52 1.76 -26.14
C LYS A 204 6.23 1.36 -26.82
N GLN A 205 5.77 2.20 -27.74
CA GLN A 205 4.69 1.81 -28.64
C GLN A 205 5.20 0.64 -29.49
N LEU A 206 4.44 -0.46 -29.55
CA LEU A 206 4.74 -1.53 -30.49
C LEU A 206 4.52 -0.96 -31.89
N GLU A 207 5.58 -0.94 -32.71
CA GLU A 207 5.54 -0.58 -34.13
C GLU A 207 4.75 -1.63 -34.94
#